data_AF-A0A6V8SJE8-F1
#
_entry.id   AF-A0A6V8SJE8-F1
#
_cell.length_a   1.000
_cell.length_b   1.000
_cell.length_c   1.000
_cell.angle_alpha   90.00
_cell.angle_beta   90.00
_cell.angle_gamma   90.00
#
_symmetry.space_group_name_H-M   'P 1'
#
loop_
_entity.id
_entity.type
_entity.pdbx_description
1 polymer ?
#
loop_
_entity_poly.entity_id
_entity_poly.type
_entity_poly.pdbx_seq_one_letter_code
_entity_poly.pdbx_strand_id
1 'polypeptide(L)'
;MGIISGIKNLFYIVKEKIKSAFVKVKNAMTHFFEKALNMMKTVVDKLASKVRGIILGASHFFRKIGNKYQEGTKNYSLEEEIGEWNETTVTREIPLEDVPPKYRTLDDEFDMDDTQELDAVLAY
;
A
#
# COMPACT_ATOMS: atom_id res chain seq x y z
N MET A 1 28.53 -2.06 42.46
CA MET A 1 27.50 -2.77 41.65
C MET A 1 26.47 -1.86 40.96
N GLY A 2 26.48 -0.52 41.10
CA GLY A 2 25.42 0.34 40.53
C GLY A 2 25.55 0.72 39.04
N ILE A 3 26.77 0.91 38.52
CA ILE A 3 26.98 1.48 37.17
C ILE A 3 26.64 0.48 36.06
N ILE A 4 27.03 -0.79 36.23
CA ILE A 4 26.78 -1.86 35.24
C ILE A 4 25.27 -2.17 35.15
N SER A 5 24.53 -2.04 36.26
CA SER A 5 23.07 -2.21 36.29
C SER A 5 22.36 -1.04 35.58
N GLY A 6 22.79 0.21 35.80
CA GLY A 6 22.24 1.38 35.13
C GLY A 6 22.42 1.34 33.60
N ILE A 7 23.60 0.90 33.14
CA ILE A 7 23.89 0.74 31.70
C ILE A 7 22.99 -0.36 31.08
N LYS A 8 22.85 -1.53 31.73
CA LYS A 8 21.97 -2.61 31.25
C LYS A 8 20.50 -2.18 31.16
N ASN A 9 20.01 -1.43 32.15
CA ASN A 9 18.65 -0.92 32.15
C ASN A 9 18.43 0.10 31.01
N LEU A 10 19.40 0.99 30.76
CA LEU A 10 19.33 1.92 29.64
C LEU A 10 19.28 1.19 28.29
N PHE A 11 20.14 0.18 28.09
CA PHE A 11 20.11 -0.65 26.88
C PHE A 11 18.77 -1.38 26.69
N TYR A 12 18.18 -1.89 27.77
CA TYR A 12 16.89 -2.57 27.71
C TYR A 12 15.77 -1.61 27.30
N ILE A 13 15.70 -0.42 27.90
CA ILE A 13 14.72 0.62 27.58
C ILE A 13 14.85 1.05 26.11
N VAL A 14 16.09 1.24 25.62
CA VAL A 14 16.35 1.59 24.22
C VAL A 14 15.90 0.48 23.29
N LYS A 15 16.24 -0.78 23.59
CA LYS A 15 15.83 -1.95 22.81
C LYS A 15 14.31 -2.10 22.76
N GLU A 16 13.62 -1.92 23.87
CA GLU A 16 12.16 -1.97 23.93
C GLU A 16 11.51 -0.84 23.12
N LYS A 17 12.02 0.39 23.22
CA LYS A 17 11.56 1.52 22.41
C LYS A 17 11.72 1.23 20.91
N ILE A 18 12.88 0.74 20.47
CA ILE A 18 13.13 0.38 19.07
C ILE A 18 12.18 -0.73 18.62
N LYS A 19 12.01 -1.79 19.41
CA LYS A 19 11.08 -2.88 19.10
C LYS A 19 9.64 -2.38 18.98
N SER A 20 9.21 -1.52 19.91
CA SER A 20 7.86 -0.95 19.89
C SER A 20 7.62 -0.04 18.68
N ALA A 21 8.63 0.74 18.28
CA ALA A 21 8.56 1.58 17.08
C ALA A 21 8.48 0.72 15.82
N PHE A 22 9.30 -0.33 15.72
CA PHE A 22 9.27 -1.28 14.60
C PHE A 22 7.89 -1.95 14.46
N VAL A 23 7.31 -2.42 15.57
CA VAL A 23 5.97 -3.03 15.57
C VAL A 23 4.91 -2.05 15.11
N LYS A 24 4.96 -0.78 15.56
CA LYS A 24 4.02 0.25 15.12
C LYS A 24 4.12 0.53 13.62
N VAL A 25 5.33 0.63 13.08
CA VAL A 25 5.55 0.84 11.63
C VAL A 25 5.04 -0.37 10.84
N LYS A 26 5.36 -1.59 11.27
CA LYS A 26 4.86 -2.81 10.63
C LYS A 26 3.33 -2.85 10.59
N ASN A 27 2.68 -2.59 11.72
CA ASN A 27 1.22 -2.60 11.81
C ASN A 27 0.59 -1.53 10.90
N ALA A 28 1.19 -0.33 10.81
CA ALA A 28 0.71 0.72 9.91
C ALA A 28 0.82 0.32 8.43
N MET A 29 1.92 -0.32 8.03
CA MET A 29 2.08 -0.85 6.68
C MET A 29 1.06 -1.96 6.38
N THR A 30 0.86 -2.90 7.30
CA THR A 30 -0.14 -3.97 7.15
C THR A 30 -1.55 -3.40 6.96
N HIS A 31 -1.97 -2.48 7.82
CA HIS A 31 -3.30 -1.87 7.73
C HIS A 31 -3.49 -1.08 6.43
N PHE A 32 -2.45 -0.38 5.97
CA PHE A 32 -2.46 0.30 4.69
C PHE A 32 -2.67 -0.67 3.52
N PHE A 33 -1.90 -1.76 3.46
CA PHE A 33 -2.02 -2.74 2.40
C PHE A 33 -3.32 -3.56 2.45
N GLU A 34 -3.86 -3.84 3.64
CA GLU A 34 -5.20 -4.43 3.77
C GLU A 34 -6.30 -3.51 3.18
N LYS A 35 -6.22 -2.20 3.43
CA LYS A 35 -7.12 -1.21 2.82
C LYS A 35 -6.96 -1.14 1.30
N ALA A 36 -5.73 -1.24 0.80
CA ALA A 36 -5.43 -1.27 -0.63
C ALA A 36 -6.02 -2.53 -1.29
N LEU A 37 -5.84 -3.71 -0.70
CA LEU A 37 -6.44 -4.96 -1.19
C LEU A 37 -7.97 -4.88 -1.25
N ASN A 38 -8.59 -4.35 -0.20
CA ASN A 38 -10.05 -4.19 -0.15
C ASN A 38 -10.55 -3.24 -1.24
N MET A 39 -9.80 -2.18 -1.54
CA MET A 39 -10.08 -1.30 -2.67
C MET A 39 -9.98 -2.06 -3.99
N MET A 40 -8.87 -2.78 -4.23
CA MET A 40 -8.68 -3.56 -5.46
C MET A 40 -9.83 -4.54 -5.69
N LYS A 41 -10.20 -5.32 -4.66
CA LYS A 41 -11.35 -6.25 -4.73
C LYS A 41 -12.64 -5.53 -5.13
N THR A 42 -12.94 -4.42 -4.45
CA THR A 42 -14.13 -3.61 -4.75
C THR A 42 -14.12 -3.07 -6.18
N VAL A 43 -12.95 -2.67 -6.69
CA VAL A 43 -12.80 -2.16 -8.06
C VAL A 43 -13.00 -3.28 -9.07
N VAL A 44 -12.36 -4.43 -8.88
CA VAL A 44 -12.52 -5.62 -9.74
C VAL A 44 -13.98 -6.05 -9.78
N ASP A 45 -14.67 -6.13 -8.63
CA ASP A 45 -16.09 -6.51 -8.57
C ASP A 45 -16.98 -5.51 -9.34
N LYS A 46 -16.70 -4.22 -9.20
CA LYS A 46 -17.42 -3.17 -9.96
C LYS A 46 -17.14 -3.25 -11.46
N LEU A 47 -15.90 -3.53 -11.85
CA LEU A 47 -15.51 -3.64 -13.26
C LEU A 47 -16.07 -4.90 -13.91
N ALA A 48 -16.13 -6.03 -13.18
CA ALA A 48 -16.71 -7.27 -13.69
C ALA A 48 -18.18 -7.09 -14.12
N SER A 49 -18.91 -6.18 -13.47
CA SER A 49 -20.29 -5.83 -13.86
C SER A 49 -20.41 -4.88 -15.06
N LYS A 50 -19.31 -4.26 -15.49
CA LYS A 50 -19.31 -3.17 -16.50
C LYS A 50 -18.54 -3.51 -17.77
N VAL A 51 -17.50 -4.31 -17.67
CA VAL A 51 -16.63 -4.67 -18.79
C VAL A 51 -17.21 -5.86 -19.52
N ARG A 52 -17.33 -5.75 -20.86
CA ARG A 52 -17.65 -6.87 -21.75
C ARG A 52 -16.36 -7.63 -22.06
N GLY A 53 -15.91 -8.47 -21.13
CA GLY A 53 -14.66 -9.21 -21.30
C GLY A 53 -14.11 -9.76 -19.99
N ILE A 54 -12.93 -10.39 -20.09
CA ILE A 54 -12.22 -10.97 -18.95
C ILE A 54 -11.26 -9.93 -18.37
N ILE A 55 -11.32 -9.72 -17.06
CA ILE A 55 -10.28 -9.00 -16.31
C ILE A 55 -9.10 -9.94 -16.17
N LEU A 56 -7.96 -9.55 -16.74
CA LEU A 56 -6.75 -10.37 -16.82
C LEU A 56 -5.76 -10.08 -15.69
N GLY A 57 -5.85 -8.88 -15.09
CA GLY A 57 -5.00 -8.52 -13.97
C GLY A 57 -5.33 -7.17 -13.38
N ALA A 58 -4.82 -6.94 -12.17
CA ALA A 58 -4.89 -5.65 -11.49
C ALA A 58 -3.54 -5.38 -10.80
N SER A 59 -3.06 -4.15 -10.86
CA SER A 59 -1.92 -3.67 -10.08
C SER A 59 -2.34 -2.54 -9.16
N HIS A 60 -1.70 -2.46 -8.00
CA HIS A 60 -1.85 -1.35 -7.08
C HIS A 60 -0.73 -0.34 -7.29
N PHE A 61 -1.04 0.94 -7.14
CA PHE A 61 -0.03 1.97 -7.12
C PHE A 61 -0.38 3.06 -6.12
N PHE A 62 0.67 3.73 -5.67
CA PHE A 62 0.58 4.91 -4.84
C PHE A 62 1.25 6.10 -5.54
N ARG A 63 0.68 7.29 -5.41
CA ARG A 63 1.29 8.51 -5.94
C ARG A 63 0.96 9.74 -5.11
N LYS A 64 1.78 10.77 -5.25
CA LYS A 64 1.55 12.09 -4.68
C LYS A 64 1.29 13.09 -5.80
N ILE A 65 0.25 13.91 -5.65
CA ILE A 65 -0.09 14.98 -6.60
C ILE A 65 -0.18 16.28 -5.80
N GLY A 66 0.85 17.11 -5.89
CA GLY A 66 1.00 18.31 -5.06
C GLY A 66 0.95 17.98 -3.57
N ASN A 67 -0.03 18.54 -2.85
CA ASN A 67 -0.20 18.28 -1.41
C ASN A 67 -1.10 17.08 -1.09
N LYS A 68 -1.50 16.30 -2.08
CA LYS A 68 -2.44 15.18 -1.91
C LYS A 68 -1.77 13.84 -2.18
N TYR A 69 -2.20 12.83 -1.43
CA TYR A 69 -1.80 11.45 -1.65
C TYR A 69 -2.96 10.69 -2.29
N GLN A 70 -2.64 9.84 -3.26
CA GLN A 70 -3.60 8.98 -3.94
C GLN A 70 -3.10 7.55 -3.95
N GLU A 71 -4.02 6.63 -3.72
CA GLU A 71 -3.83 5.23 -4.10
C GLU A 71 -4.73 4.91 -5.28
N GLY A 72 -4.32 3.94 -6.08
CA GLY A 72 -5.07 3.53 -7.25
C GLY A 72 -4.85 2.10 -7.65
N THR A 73 -5.73 1.64 -8.53
CA THR A 73 -5.67 0.32 -9.13
C THR A 73 -5.75 0.46 -10.64
N LYS A 74 -4.78 -0.09 -11.36
CA LYS A 74 -4.84 -0.26 -12.82
C LYS A 74 -5.35 -1.66 -13.10
N ASN A 75 -6.44 -1.76 -13.86
CA ASN A 75 -7.08 -3.02 -14.19
C ASN A 75 -6.99 -3.24 -15.69
N TYR A 76 -6.57 -4.43 -16.09
CA TYR A 76 -6.36 -4.81 -17.48
C TYR A 76 -7.44 -5.78 -17.91
N SER A 77 -8.15 -5.45 -18.98
CA SER A 77 -9.20 -6.30 -19.54
C SER A 77 -9.05 -6.44 -21.04
N LEU A 78 -9.47 -7.58 -21.57
CA LEU A 78 -9.52 -7.87 -23.00
C LEU A 78 -10.98 -7.94 -23.46
N GLU A 79 -11.34 -7.11 -24.43
CA GLU A 79 -12.65 -7.18 -25.07
C GLU A 79 -12.63 -8.27 -26.14
N GLU A 80 -13.24 -9.43 -25.86
CA GLU A 80 -13.12 -10.64 -26.68
C GLU A 80 -13.66 -10.48 -28.10
N GLU A 81 -14.68 -9.63 -28.29
CA GLU A 81 -15.34 -9.45 -29.60
C GLU A 81 -14.44 -8.74 -30.63
N ILE A 82 -13.56 -7.85 -30.17
CA ILE A 82 -12.71 -7.02 -31.03
C ILE A 82 -11.20 -7.21 -30.77
N GLY A 83 -10.83 -7.93 -29.70
CA GLY A 83 -9.44 -8.21 -29.33
C GLY A 83 -8.68 -7.00 -28.77
N GLU A 84 -9.38 -5.96 -28.34
CA GLU A 84 -8.77 -4.72 -27.84
C GLU A 84 -8.46 -4.80 -26.34
N TRP A 85 -7.27 -4.33 -25.99
CA TRP A 85 -6.82 -4.20 -24.61
C TRP A 85 -7.30 -2.89 -24.01
N ASN A 86 -7.98 -2.97 -22.88
CA ASN A 86 -8.47 -1.83 -22.13
C ASN A 86 -7.77 -1.76 -20.76
N GLU A 87 -7.17 -0.61 -20.45
CA GLU A 87 -6.68 -0.28 -19.10
C GLU A 87 -7.67 0.66 -18.41
N THR A 88 -8.18 0.25 -17.24
CA THR A 88 -9.01 1.12 -16.40
C THR A 88 -8.26 1.47 -15.12
N THR A 89 -7.96 2.76 -14.96
CA THR A 89 -7.36 3.31 -13.74
C THR A 89 -8.45 3.87 -12.82
N VAL A 90 -8.50 3.38 -11.59
CA VAL A 90 -9.36 3.92 -10.53
C VAL A 90 -8.47 4.46 -9.42
N THR A 91 -8.75 5.68 -8.96
CA THR A 91 -7.98 6.34 -7.89
C THR A 91 -8.89 6.82 -6.77
N ARG A 92 -8.33 6.92 -5.55
CA ARG A 92 -8.95 7.63 -4.43
C ARG A 92 -7.93 8.49 -3.71
N GLU A 93 -8.38 9.61 -3.16
CA GLU A 93 -7.56 10.42 -2.27
C GLU A 93 -7.51 9.76 -0.89
N ILE A 94 -6.33 9.83 -0.27
CA ILE A 94 -6.08 9.29 1.07
C ILE A 94 -5.50 10.37 1.97
N PRO A 95 -5.91 10.40 3.24
CA PRO A 95 -5.41 11.40 4.18
C PRO A 95 -4.01 11.02 4.67
N LEU A 96 -3.19 12.02 5.04
CA LEU A 96 -1.78 11.84 5.40
C LEU A 96 -1.57 10.86 6.58
N GLU A 97 -2.51 10.80 7.51
CA GLU A 97 -2.48 9.87 8.65
C GLU A 97 -2.49 8.40 8.24
N ASP A 98 -3.18 8.08 7.14
CA ASP A 98 -3.26 6.73 6.58
C ASP A 98 -2.09 6.40 5.65
N VAL A 99 -1.27 7.40 5.29
CA VAL A 99 -0.09 7.22 4.45
C VAL A 99 1.07 6.69 5.30
N PRO A 100 1.61 5.49 4.99
CA PRO A 100 2.76 4.98 5.73
C PRO A 100 4.00 5.86 5.54
N PRO A 101 4.92 5.91 6.54
CA PRO A 101 6.09 6.78 6.49
C PRO A 101 6.93 6.67 5.21
N LYS A 102 7.02 5.46 4.64
CA LYS A 102 7.76 5.18 3.39
C LYS A 102 7.28 6.03 2.20
N TYR A 103 5.98 6.25 2.09
CA TYR A 103 5.37 6.94 0.95
C TYR A 103 5.31 8.46 1.13
N ARG A 104 5.61 8.97 2.33
CA ARG A 104 5.57 10.40 2.63
C ARG A 104 6.70 11.19 1.97
N THR A 105 7.78 10.50 1.62
CA THR A 105 8.99 11.07 1.00
C THR A 105 8.95 11.01 -0.53
N LEU A 106 7.81 10.68 -1.13
CA LEU A 106 7.65 10.68 -2.58
C LEU A 106 7.59 12.11 -3.13
N ASP A 107 8.30 12.32 -4.24
CA ASP A 107 8.21 13.54 -5.04
C ASP A 107 6.99 13.48 -5.98
N ASP A 108 6.46 14.64 -6.37
CA ASP A 108 5.11 14.84 -6.96
C ASP A 108 4.93 14.27 -8.39
N GLU A 109 5.84 13.44 -8.90
CA GLU A 109 5.93 13.14 -10.34
C GLU A 109 5.82 11.66 -10.76
N PHE A 110 5.83 10.68 -9.83
CA PHE A 110 5.83 9.27 -10.21
C PHE A 110 4.82 8.38 -9.47
N ASP A 111 4.12 7.54 -10.24
CA ASP A 111 3.37 6.39 -9.72
C ASP A 111 4.37 5.35 -9.17
N MET A 112 4.29 5.04 -7.89
CA MET A 112 5.00 3.92 -7.27
C MET A 112 4.13 2.68 -7.35
N ASP A 113 4.49 1.73 -8.21
CA ASP A 113 3.92 0.38 -8.18
C ASP A 113 4.46 -0.37 -6.97
N ASP A 114 3.58 -0.69 -6.04
CA ASP A 114 3.85 -1.39 -4.79
C ASP A 114 3.10 -2.73 -4.71
N THR A 115 2.68 -3.27 -5.87
CA THR A 115 1.93 -4.54 -5.96
C THR A 115 2.71 -5.70 -5.31
N GLN A 116 4.03 -5.77 -5.51
CA GLN A 116 4.85 -6.82 -4.88
C GLN A 116 4.90 -6.70 -3.35
N GLU A 117 4.86 -5.48 -2.82
CA GLU A 117 4.89 -5.24 -1.39
C GLU A 117 3.55 -5.57 -0.76
N LEU A 118 2.46 -5.24 -1.45
CA LEU A 118 1.11 -5.66 -1.11
C LEU A 118 1.04 -7.18 -0.99
N ASP A 119 1.49 -7.93 -2.01
CA ASP A 119 1.50 -9.39 -2.00
C ASP A 119 2.35 -9.96 -0.87
N ALA A 120 3.55 -9.41 -0.65
CA ALA A 120 4.46 -9.86 0.39
C ALA A 120 3.89 -9.65 1.81
N VAL A 121 3.13 -8.58 2.03
CA VAL A 121 2.52 -8.29 3.35
C VAL A 121 1.32 -9.19 3.62
N LEU A 122 0.59 -9.61 2.58
CA LEU A 122 -0.58 -10.46 2.70
C LEU A 122 -0.25 -11.97 2.78
N ALA A 123 0.96 -12.37 2.40
CA ALA A 123 1.39 -13.77 2.39
C ALA A 123 1.82 -14.34 3.77
N TYR A 124 1.78 -13.54 4.84
CA TYR A 124 2.25 -13.90 6.19
C TYR A 124 1.16 -14.02 7.24
#